data_AF-A0A8B8A8B4-F1
#
_entry.id   AF-A0A8B8A8B4-F1
#
_cell.length_a   1.000
_cell.length_b   1.000
_cell.length_c   1.000
_cell.angle_alpha   90.00
_cell.angle_beta   90.00
_cell.angle_gamma   90.00
#
_symmetry.space_group_name_H-M   'P 1'
#
loop_
_entity.id
_entity.type
_entity.pdbx_description
1 polymer ?
#
loop_
_entity_poly.entity_id
_entity_poly.type
_entity_poly.pdbx_seq_one_letter_code
_entity_poly.pdbx_strand_id
1 'polypeptide(L)'
;MMFLVIAASVLALSQAQVFGGLGCPTTTTKANFNLTRYLGTWYEVYKFKANFENNQKCIQANYQLKPDGHIRVNNTGVSLSDGTPSTAIGDIYIPDMTDASKLKVKFAAAAPYGNYWVLDTDYDTYTLIYSCTNILGISHFEFGWILARTRTLPDETIQKLFGIMEGFHINTHHFLKTDQSGC
;
A
#
# COMPACT_ATOMS: atom_id res chain seq x y z
N MET A 1 14.24 -44.65 58.67
CA MET A 1 15.11 -44.00 57.66
C MET A 1 14.29 -43.76 56.41
N MET A 2 13.98 -42.49 56.17
CA MET A 2 13.07 -41.99 55.14
C MET A 2 13.84 -41.85 53.82
N PHE A 3 13.43 -42.57 52.77
CA PHE A 3 14.01 -42.43 51.44
C PHE A 3 13.32 -41.25 50.73
N LEU A 4 14.10 -40.21 50.45
CA LEU A 4 13.71 -39.01 49.72
C LEU A 4 13.65 -39.33 48.22
N VAL A 5 12.46 -39.29 47.61
CA VAL A 5 12.29 -39.34 46.15
C VAL A 5 12.43 -37.91 45.63
N ILE A 6 13.55 -37.60 44.98
CA ILE A 6 13.74 -36.32 44.29
C ILE A 6 13.13 -36.48 42.90
N ALA A 7 11.90 -36.00 42.72
CA ALA A 7 11.29 -35.84 41.41
C ALA A 7 11.96 -34.68 40.68
N ALA A 8 12.80 -34.98 39.69
CA ALA A 8 13.36 -33.99 38.78
C ALA A 8 12.26 -33.49 37.85
N SER A 9 11.67 -32.35 38.19
CA SER A 9 10.76 -31.60 37.34
C SER A 9 11.54 -31.01 36.16
N VAL A 10 11.39 -31.62 34.98
CA VAL A 10 11.82 -31.04 33.71
C VAL A 10 10.92 -29.84 33.44
N LEU A 11 11.40 -28.64 33.78
CA LEU A 11 10.82 -27.39 33.31
C LEU A 11 11.03 -27.33 31.79
N ALA A 12 10.03 -27.78 31.04
CA ALA A 12 9.95 -27.48 29.63
C ALA A 12 9.89 -25.95 29.50
N LEU A 13 10.98 -25.36 29.00
CA LEU A 13 11.02 -23.98 28.54
C LEU A 13 9.91 -23.84 27.50
N SER A 14 8.77 -23.26 27.89
CA SER A 14 7.82 -22.77 26.92
C SER A 14 8.57 -21.74 26.09
N GLN A 15 8.84 -22.09 24.83
CA GLN A 15 9.15 -21.06 23.85
C GLN A 15 7.93 -20.13 23.90
N ALA A 16 8.11 -18.94 24.45
CA ALA A 16 7.15 -17.88 24.31
C ALA A 16 6.92 -17.77 22.82
N GLN A 17 5.75 -18.23 22.35
CA GLN A 17 5.35 -18.00 20.99
C GLN A 17 5.33 -16.48 20.86
N VAL A 18 6.32 -15.93 20.15
CA VAL A 18 6.22 -14.54 19.70
C VAL A 18 4.95 -14.53 18.88
N PHE A 19 3.90 -13.91 19.43
CA PHE A 19 2.70 -13.63 18.67
C PHE A 19 3.15 -12.67 17.56
N GLY A 20 3.61 -13.22 16.44
CA GLY A 20 3.88 -12.47 15.22
C GLY A 20 2.61 -11.70 14.91
N GLY A 21 2.73 -10.38 14.93
CA GLY A 21 1.60 -9.48 15.16
C GLY A 21 0.47 -9.66 14.14
N LEU A 22 -0.76 -9.75 14.65
CA LEU A 22 -2.00 -9.63 13.85
C LEU A 22 -2.21 -8.20 13.29
N GLY A 23 -1.36 -7.25 13.71
CA GLY A 23 -1.42 -5.85 13.28
C GLY A 23 -0.61 -5.55 12.03
N CYS A 24 -0.79 -4.34 11.51
CA CYS A 24 -0.05 -3.81 10.38
C CYS A 24 1.46 -3.94 10.57
N PRO A 25 2.21 -4.32 9.53
CA PRO A 25 3.65 -4.39 9.60
C PRO A 25 4.26 -3.00 9.84
N THR A 26 5.41 -2.99 10.50
CA THR A 26 6.20 -1.76 10.64
C THR A 26 6.90 -1.47 9.32
N THR A 27 6.57 -0.33 8.72
CA THR A 27 7.15 0.11 7.45
C THR A 27 7.88 1.43 7.62
N THR A 28 8.91 1.64 6.82
CA THR A 28 9.50 2.97 6.62
C THR A 28 8.97 3.56 5.32
N THR A 29 8.89 4.89 5.27
CA THR A 29 8.36 5.62 4.11
C THR A 29 9.45 6.47 3.47
N LYS A 30 9.16 7.02 2.28
CA LYS A 30 10.12 7.79 1.50
C LYS A 30 10.63 9.00 2.28
N ALA A 31 11.91 8.96 2.67
CA ALA A 31 12.58 10.10 3.29
C ALA A 31 12.65 11.31 2.33
N ASN A 32 12.52 12.52 2.90
CA ASN A 32 12.58 13.79 2.18
C ASN A 32 11.62 13.86 0.98
N PHE A 33 10.41 13.34 1.16
CA PHE A 33 9.42 13.25 0.10
C PHE A 33 9.08 14.61 -0.52
N ASN A 34 9.29 14.74 -1.82
CA ASN A 34 8.97 15.95 -2.57
C ASN A 34 7.60 15.81 -3.26
N LEU A 35 6.58 16.44 -2.68
CA LEU A 35 5.22 16.41 -3.22
C LEU A 35 5.16 16.95 -4.65
N THR A 36 5.82 18.08 -4.95
CA THR A 36 5.77 18.72 -6.28
C THR A 36 6.25 17.78 -7.38
N ARG A 37 7.33 17.02 -7.13
CA ARG A 37 7.83 16.00 -8.07
C ARG A 37 6.91 14.79 -8.20
N TYR A 38 6.13 14.50 -7.16
CA TYR A 38 5.19 13.38 -7.14
C TYR A 38 3.91 13.62 -7.93
N LEU A 39 3.51 14.89 -8.11
CA LEU A 39 2.30 15.26 -8.84
C LEU A 39 2.31 14.76 -10.31
N GLY A 40 1.16 14.87 -10.96
CA GLY A 40 0.95 14.42 -12.33
C GLY A 40 0.40 12.99 -12.41
N THR A 41 0.56 12.36 -13.57
CA THR A 41 -0.04 11.06 -13.86
C THR A 41 0.88 9.91 -13.47
N TRP A 42 0.27 8.87 -12.91
CA TRP A 42 0.85 7.57 -12.61
C TRP A 42 -0.07 6.48 -13.16
N TYR A 43 0.49 5.46 -13.80
CA TYR A 43 -0.23 4.30 -14.31
C TYR A 43 -0.11 3.14 -13.33
N GLU A 44 -1.21 2.47 -13.02
CA GLU A 44 -1.19 1.31 -12.12
C GLU A 44 -0.60 0.09 -12.83
N VAL A 45 0.49 -0.46 -12.30
CA VAL A 45 1.17 -1.63 -12.87
C VAL A 45 0.82 -2.89 -12.07
N TYR A 46 0.83 -2.79 -10.75
CA TYR A 46 0.37 -3.83 -9.84
C TYR A 46 -0.46 -3.23 -8.72
N LYS A 47 -1.44 -3.99 -8.24
CA LYS A 47 -2.20 -3.65 -7.04
C LYS A 47 -2.57 -4.87 -6.23
N PHE A 48 -2.84 -4.68 -4.94
CA PHE A 48 -3.58 -5.67 -4.18
C PHE A 48 -5.01 -5.75 -4.68
N LYS A 49 -5.62 -6.94 -4.58
CA LYS A 49 -7.03 -7.10 -4.92
C LYS A 49 -7.91 -6.21 -4.03
N ALA A 50 -8.54 -5.21 -4.64
CA ALA A 50 -9.43 -4.28 -3.97
C ALA A 50 -10.81 -4.30 -4.63
N ASN A 51 -11.86 -4.52 -3.85
CA ASN A 51 -13.23 -4.64 -4.40
C ASN A 51 -13.71 -3.37 -5.11
N PHE A 52 -13.22 -2.19 -4.71
CA PHE A 52 -13.57 -0.90 -5.30
C PHE A 52 -12.88 -0.64 -6.66
N GLU A 53 -11.85 -1.40 -7.00
CA GLU A 53 -11.03 -1.27 -8.22
C GLU A 53 -11.10 -2.53 -9.11
N ASN A 54 -12.04 -3.44 -8.82
CA ASN A 54 -12.20 -4.70 -9.55
C ASN A 54 -12.75 -4.46 -10.97
N ASN A 55 -12.42 -5.40 -11.87
CA ASN A 55 -12.96 -5.50 -13.22
C ASN A 55 -12.68 -4.28 -14.14
N GLN A 56 -11.50 -3.69 -14.02
CA GLN A 56 -11.06 -2.55 -14.81
C GLN A 56 -9.65 -2.73 -15.36
N LYS A 57 -9.37 -2.10 -16.50
CA LYS A 57 -8.05 -1.99 -17.14
C LYS A 57 -7.70 -0.52 -17.40
N CYS A 58 -6.49 -0.26 -17.89
CA CYS A 58 -6.02 1.09 -18.23
C CYS A 58 -6.04 2.08 -17.06
N ILE A 59 -5.88 1.58 -15.83
CA ILE A 59 -6.04 2.39 -14.63
C ILE A 59 -4.87 3.37 -14.51
N GLN A 60 -5.19 4.64 -14.31
CA GLN A 60 -4.23 5.70 -14.05
C GLN A 60 -4.77 6.65 -12.99
N ALA A 61 -3.87 7.27 -12.25
CA ALA A 61 -4.13 8.25 -11.21
C ALA A 61 -3.45 9.56 -11.58
N ASN A 62 -4.21 10.66 -11.68
CA ASN A 62 -3.65 12.00 -11.85
C ASN A 62 -3.75 12.79 -10.54
N TYR A 63 -2.61 13.22 -10.02
CA TYR A 63 -2.49 13.98 -8.78
C TYR A 63 -2.26 15.46 -9.06
N GLN A 64 -3.09 16.32 -8.47
CA GLN A 64 -3.08 17.76 -8.68
C GLN A 64 -3.16 18.50 -7.35
N LEU A 65 -2.25 19.45 -7.13
CA LEU A 65 -2.30 20.31 -5.95
C LEU A 65 -3.47 21.29 -6.07
N LYS A 66 -4.27 21.41 -5.01
CA LYS A 66 -5.36 22.37 -4.89
C LYS A 66 -4.89 23.64 -4.17
N PRO A 67 -5.60 24.77 -4.32
CA PRO A 67 -5.27 26.02 -3.62
C PRO A 67 -5.31 25.94 -2.09
N ASP A 68 -6.08 25.01 -1.54
CA ASP A 68 -6.22 24.74 -0.09
C ASP A 68 -5.09 23.87 0.47
N GLY A 69 -4.10 23.49 -0.35
CA GLY A 69 -2.98 22.64 0.04
C GLY A 69 -3.27 21.13 0.04
N HIS A 70 -4.52 20.73 -0.17
CA HIS A 70 -4.87 19.33 -0.41
C HIS A 70 -4.48 18.92 -1.84
N ILE A 71 -4.49 17.61 -2.11
CA ILE A 71 -4.25 17.05 -3.43
C ILE A 71 -5.53 16.40 -3.93
N ARG A 72 -5.97 16.78 -5.12
CA ARG A 72 -6.99 16.04 -5.87
C ARG A 72 -6.33 14.84 -6.53
N VAL A 73 -6.86 13.65 -6.32
CA VAL A 73 -6.53 12.47 -7.13
C VAL A 73 -7.70 12.16 -8.05
N ASN A 74 -7.43 12.00 -9.35
CA ASN A 74 -8.41 11.56 -10.32
C ASN A 74 -7.99 10.20 -10.87
N ASN A 75 -8.63 9.14 -10.39
CA ASN A 75 -8.44 7.79 -10.92
C ASN A 75 -9.36 7.58 -12.11
N THR A 76 -8.83 7.12 -13.23
CA THR A 76 -9.61 6.75 -14.41
C THR A 76 -9.23 5.36 -14.87
N GLY A 77 -10.17 4.64 -15.47
CA GLY A 77 -9.92 3.35 -16.10
C GLY A 77 -10.96 3.02 -17.16
N VAL A 78 -10.94 1.78 -17.63
CA VAL A 78 -11.91 1.24 -18.58
C VAL A 78 -12.49 -0.03 -17.98
N SER A 79 -13.81 -0.09 -17.93
CA SER A 79 -14.57 -1.25 -17.48
C SER A 79 -14.33 -2.45 -18.40
N LEU A 80 -13.97 -3.61 -17.83
CA LEU A 80 -13.79 -4.84 -18.59
C LEU A 80 -15.11 -5.48 -19.03
N SER A 81 -16.25 -5.11 -18.43
CA SER A 81 -17.54 -5.70 -18.77
C SER A 81 -18.16 -5.10 -20.03
N ASP A 82 -17.98 -3.80 -20.25
CA ASP A 82 -18.67 -3.06 -21.32
C ASP A 82 -17.79 -2.02 -22.04
N GLY A 83 -16.51 -1.89 -21.66
CA GLY A 83 -15.57 -0.95 -22.28
C GLY A 83 -15.83 0.51 -21.93
N THR A 84 -16.74 0.80 -20.99
CA THR A 84 -17.05 2.19 -20.62
C THR A 84 -15.93 2.82 -19.77
N PRO A 85 -15.66 4.13 -19.93
CA PRO A 85 -14.75 4.84 -19.06
C PRO A 85 -15.26 4.87 -17.62
N SER A 86 -14.37 4.64 -16.65
CA SER A 86 -14.65 4.79 -15.23
C SER A 86 -13.84 5.94 -14.64
N THR A 87 -14.38 6.58 -13.60
CA THR A 87 -13.71 7.70 -12.92
C THR A 87 -14.04 7.70 -11.43
N ALA A 88 -13.02 7.91 -10.59
CA ALA A 88 -13.14 8.11 -9.16
C ALA A 88 -12.26 9.28 -8.72
N ILE A 89 -12.88 10.33 -8.19
CA ILE A 89 -12.18 11.53 -7.71
C ILE A 89 -12.04 11.45 -6.20
N GLY A 90 -10.81 11.55 -5.71
CA GLY A 90 -10.48 11.56 -4.31
C GLY A 90 -9.85 12.87 -3.86
N ASP A 91 -9.88 13.05 -2.54
CA ASP A 91 -9.21 14.12 -1.83
C ASP A 91 -8.12 13.53 -0.93
N ILE A 92 -6.95 14.15 -0.97
CA ILE A 92 -5.77 13.74 -0.23
C ILE A 92 -5.25 14.92 0.60
N TYR A 93 -4.79 14.65 1.81
CA TYR A 93 -4.02 15.62 2.59
C TYR A 93 -2.80 14.98 3.25
N ILE A 94 -1.87 15.83 3.67
CA ILE A 94 -0.67 15.45 4.42
C ILE A 94 -0.93 15.82 5.89
N PRO A 95 -1.06 14.84 6.80
CA PRO A 95 -1.31 15.09 8.22
C PRO A 95 -0.10 15.68 8.95
N ASP A 96 1.11 15.35 8.50
CA ASP A 96 2.37 15.79 9.09
C ASP A 96 3.37 16.14 7.99
N MET A 97 3.74 17.42 7.90
CA MET A 97 4.67 17.91 6.88
C MET A 97 6.13 17.47 7.12
N THR A 98 6.47 17.01 8.34
CA THR A 98 7.80 16.46 8.63
C THR A 98 7.98 15.06 8.05
N ASP A 99 6.88 14.36 7.78
CA ASP A 99 6.82 13.08 7.08
C ASP A 99 5.75 13.11 5.98
N ALA A 100 5.99 13.96 4.98
CA ALA A 100 5.08 14.22 3.86
C ALA A 100 4.75 12.99 2.99
N SER A 101 5.43 11.87 3.23
CA SER A 101 5.20 10.59 2.55
C SER A 101 4.03 9.79 3.13
N LYS A 102 3.53 10.16 4.32
CA LYS A 102 2.37 9.52 4.98
C LYS A 102 1.09 10.29 4.69
N LEU A 103 0.57 10.15 3.48
CA LEU A 103 -0.66 10.82 3.07
C LEU A 103 -1.91 10.10 3.59
N LYS A 104 -3.03 10.81 3.51
CA LYS A 104 -4.38 10.34 3.84
C LYS A 104 -5.30 10.59 2.67
N VAL A 105 -6.10 9.61 2.25
CA VAL A 105 -6.98 9.69 1.06
C VAL A 105 -8.43 9.30 1.38
N LYS A 106 -9.40 9.98 0.75
CA LYS A 106 -10.80 9.55 0.72
C LYS A 106 -11.44 9.80 -0.65
N PHE A 107 -12.45 9.00 -0.99
CA PHE A 107 -13.19 9.10 -2.27
C PHE A 107 -14.67 9.48 -2.10
N ALA A 108 -15.15 9.58 -0.85
CA ALA A 108 -16.50 10.03 -0.53
C ALA A 108 -16.48 10.99 0.65
N ALA A 109 -17.31 12.03 0.63
CA ALA A 109 -17.25 13.12 1.62
C ALA A 109 -17.40 12.63 3.07
N ALA A 110 -18.33 11.69 3.29
CA ALA A 110 -18.64 11.10 4.60
C ALA A 110 -17.75 9.90 4.98
N ALA A 111 -16.88 9.42 4.08
CA ALA A 111 -15.97 8.32 4.39
C ALA A 111 -14.77 8.81 5.21
N PRO A 112 -14.26 7.99 6.15
CA PRO A 112 -13.00 8.28 6.83
C PRO A 112 -11.84 8.27 5.82
N TYR A 113 -10.77 9.01 6.14
CA TYR A 113 -9.56 8.94 5.34
C TYR A 113 -8.78 7.65 5.61
N GLY A 114 -8.45 6.92 4.54
CA GLY A 114 -7.54 5.80 4.55
C GLY A 114 -6.08 6.24 4.50
N ASN A 115 -5.17 5.35 4.92
CA ASN A 115 -3.73 5.57 4.77
C ASN A 115 -3.33 5.49 3.29
N TYR A 116 -2.42 6.35 2.86
CA TYR A 116 -1.75 6.27 1.56
C TYR A 116 -0.29 6.61 1.82
N TRP A 117 0.54 5.60 2.08
CA TRP A 117 1.94 5.80 2.45
C TRP A 117 2.84 5.47 1.28
N VAL A 118 3.66 6.42 0.86
CA VAL A 118 4.67 6.21 -0.16
C VAL A 118 5.88 5.56 0.50
N LEU A 119 6.04 4.26 0.29
CA LEU A 119 7.16 3.49 0.86
C LEU A 119 8.47 3.85 0.17
N ASP A 120 8.45 3.87 -1.17
CA ASP A 120 9.59 4.31 -1.97
C ASP A 120 9.12 4.87 -3.33
N THR A 121 9.90 5.80 -3.88
CA THR A 121 9.68 6.39 -5.21
C THR A 121 10.94 7.09 -5.66
N ASP A 122 11.21 7.07 -6.96
CA ASP A 122 12.21 7.93 -7.59
C ASP A 122 11.58 9.14 -8.30
N TYR A 123 10.27 9.33 -8.17
CA TYR A 123 9.43 10.37 -8.78
C TYR A 123 9.27 10.30 -10.30
N ASP A 124 10.28 9.79 -11.01
CA ASP A 124 10.38 9.86 -12.46
C ASP A 124 10.05 8.53 -13.14
N THR A 125 10.07 7.41 -12.43
CA THR A 125 9.79 6.09 -13.02
C THR A 125 8.77 5.28 -12.25
N TYR A 126 8.89 5.17 -10.92
CA TYR A 126 8.01 4.33 -10.09
C TYR A 126 7.60 5.00 -8.78
N THR A 127 6.50 4.49 -8.21
CA THR A 127 6.15 4.69 -6.80
C THR A 127 5.55 3.41 -6.23
N LEU A 128 5.96 3.07 -5.01
CA LEU A 128 5.49 1.95 -4.21
C LEU A 128 4.68 2.50 -3.05
N ILE A 129 3.40 2.17 -3.02
CA ILE A 129 2.44 2.65 -2.03
C ILE A 129 1.93 1.49 -1.22
N TYR A 130 1.75 1.73 0.08
CA TYR A 130 1.11 0.81 0.99
C TYR A 130 0.08 1.52 1.85
N SER A 131 -0.98 0.81 2.17
CA SER A 131 -2.01 1.23 3.11
C SER A 131 -2.29 0.06 4.02
N CYS A 132 -2.24 0.29 5.32
CA CYS A 132 -2.71 -0.70 6.27
C CYS A 132 -3.45 -0.02 7.42
N THR A 133 -4.54 -0.64 7.87
CA THR A 133 -5.35 -0.18 9.00
C THR A 133 -5.69 -1.36 9.90
N ASN A 134 -5.30 -1.26 11.17
CA ASN A 134 -5.66 -2.23 12.20
C ASN A 134 -7.16 -2.22 12.48
N ILE A 135 -7.73 -3.41 12.64
CA ILE A 135 -9.13 -3.64 13.01
C ILE A 135 -9.11 -4.27 14.40
N LEU A 136 -9.51 -3.50 15.41
CA LEU A 136 -9.68 -3.97 16.79
C LEU A 136 -8.43 -4.67 17.38
N GLY A 137 -7.24 -4.46 16.80
CA GLY A 137 -5.98 -5.09 17.21
C GLY A 137 -5.86 -6.59 16.92
N ILE A 138 -6.83 -7.20 16.23
CA ILE A 138 -6.88 -8.66 15.96
C ILE A 138 -6.77 -9.00 14.48
N SER A 139 -6.88 -8.01 13.61
CA SER A 139 -6.66 -8.14 12.17
C SER A 139 -6.34 -6.77 11.57
N HIS A 140 -6.10 -6.73 10.27
CA HIS A 140 -5.92 -5.49 9.53
C HIS A 140 -6.50 -5.59 8.12
N PHE A 141 -6.84 -4.44 7.53
CA PHE A 141 -7.03 -4.31 6.08
C PHE A 141 -5.79 -3.69 5.49
N GLU A 142 -5.30 -4.26 4.40
CA GLU A 142 -4.15 -3.74 3.68
C GLU A 142 -4.42 -3.63 2.18
N PHE A 143 -3.73 -2.67 1.56
CA PHE A 143 -3.67 -2.45 0.14
C PHE A 143 -2.25 -2.07 -0.25
N GLY A 144 -1.83 -2.46 -1.44
CA GLY A 144 -0.55 -2.12 -2.01
C GLY A 144 -0.74 -1.72 -3.46
N TRP A 145 0.04 -0.74 -3.93
CA TRP A 145 0.07 -0.35 -5.32
C TRP A 145 1.51 -0.10 -5.78
N ILE A 146 1.81 -0.57 -6.98
CA ILE A 146 2.99 -0.17 -7.75
C ILE A 146 2.47 0.63 -8.93
N LEU A 147 2.83 1.91 -8.97
CA LEU A 147 2.51 2.78 -10.08
C LEU A 147 3.79 3.18 -10.81
N ALA A 148 3.63 3.57 -12.08
CA ALA A 148 4.74 3.98 -12.93
C ALA A 148 4.42 5.22 -13.76
N ARG A 149 5.44 5.96 -14.20
CA ARG A 149 5.26 7.08 -15.14
C ARG A 149 4.93 6.61 -16.56
N THR A 150 5.17 5.34 -16.85
CA THR A 150 4.79 4.64 -18.07
C THR A 150 3.85 3.47 -17.76
N ARG A 151 3.19 2.93 -18.78
CA ARG A 151 2.24 1.80 -18.62
C ARG A 151 2.89 0.46 -18.25
N THR A 152 4.21 0.39 -18.27
CA THR A 152 5.00 -0.78 -17.90
C THR A 152 6.22 -0.33 -17.09
N LEU A 153 6.80 -1.27 -16.35
CA LEU A 153 8.09 -1.14 -15.69
C LEU A 153 9.00 -2.30 -16.13
N PRO A 154 10.33 -2.10 -16.11
CA PRO A 154 11.29 -3.20 -16.25
C PRO A 154 11.12 -4.22 -15.12
N ASP A 155 11.34 -5.50 -15.45
CA ASP A 155 11.20 -6.61 -14.48
C ASP A 155 12.15 -6.45 -13.28
N GLU A 156 13.35 -5.93 -13.47
CA GLU A 156 14.31 -5.63 -12.40
C GLU A 156 13.73 -4.61 -11.40
N THR A 157 13.05 -3.57 -11.90
CA THR A 157 12.38 -2.59 -11.04
C THR A 157 11.26 -3.26 -10.25
N ILE A 158 10.43 -4.08 -10.89
CA ILE A 158 9.34 -4.80 -10.22
C ILE A 158 9.89 -5.71 -9.11
N GLN A 159 10.95 -6.49 -9.39
CA GLN A 159 11.60 -7.36 -8.42
C GLN A 159 12.15 -6.58 -7.23
N LYS A 160 12.80 -5.43 -7.47
CA LYS A 160 13.24 -4.53 -6.40
C LYS A 160 12.08 -4.11 -5.50
N LEU A 161 10.96 -3.68 -6.08
CA LEU A 161 9.81 -3.19 -5.32
C LEU A 161 9.11 -4.28 -4.51
N PHE A 162 9.03 -5.50 -5.06
CA PHE A 162 8.57 -6.66 -4.31
C PHE A 162 9.53 -7.04 -3.17
N GLY A 163 10.84 -6.98 -3.41
CA GLY A 163 11.84 -7.18 -2.35
C GLY A 163 11.71 -6.18 -1.19
N ILE A 164 11.35 -4.93 -1.45
CA ILE A 164 11.06 -3.93 -0.40
C ILE A 164 9.84 -4.36 0.44
N MET A 165 8.74 -4.75 -0.21
CA MET A 165 7.53 -5.23 0.47
C MET A 165 7.80 -6.47 1.33
N GLU A 166 8.52 -7.44 0.78
CA GLU A 166 8.91 -8.67 1.48
C GLU A 166 9.83 -8.38 2.68
N GLY A 167 10.72 -7.39 2.55
CA GLY A 167 11.55 -6.89 3.65
C GLY A 167 10.75 -6.32 4.81
N PHE A 168 9.52 -5.84 4.56
CA PHE A 168 8.56 -5.43 5.59
C PHE A 168 7.60 -6.55 6.01
N HIS A 169 7.83 -7.79 5.56
CA HIS A 169 6.95 -8.94 5.77
C HIS A 169 5.55 -8.78 5.17
N ILE A 170 5.42 -7.99 4.10
CA ILE A 170 4.18 -7.85 3.33
C ILE A 170 4.14 -8.91 2.24
N ASN A 171 3.05 -9.67 2.16
CA ASN A 171 2.91 -10.77 1.20
C ASN A 171 2.68 -10.25 -0.22
N THR A 172 3.68 -10.39 -1.09
CA THR A 172 3.63 -9.94 -2.49
C THR A 172 2.73 -10.79 -3.38
N HIS A 173 2.34 -12.00 -2.96
CA HIS A 173 1.37 -12.82 -3.70
C HIS A 173 -0.04 -12.20 -3.76
N HIS A 174 -0.31 -11.17 -2.94
CA HIS A 174 -1.55 -10.41 -3.02
C HIS A 174 -1.58 -9.46 -4.22
N PHE A 175 -0.43 -9.17 -4.84
CA PHE A 175 -0.36 -8.33 -6.03
C PHE A 175 -0.93 -9.03 -7.26
N LEU A 176 -1.81 -8.31 -7.95
CA LEU A 176 -2.31 -8.63 -9.27
C LEU A 176 -1.73 -7.61 -10.26
N LYS A 177 -1.31 -8.10 -11.43
CA LYS A 177 -0.87 -7.23 -12.53
C LYS A 177 -2.08 -6.55 -13.14
N THR A 178 -2.00 -5.24 -13.33
CA THR A 178 -3.06 -4.47 -14.00
C THR A 178 -2.86 -4.53 -15.51
N ASP A 179 -3.94 -4.76 -16.25
CA ASP A 179 -3.90 -4.74 -17.71
C ASP A 179 -3.80 -3.30 -18.22
N GLN A 180 -2.69 -2.98 -18.87
CA GLN A 180 -2.40 -1.68 -19.50
C GLN A 180 -2.31 -1.78 -21.03
N SER A 181 -2.73 -2.90 -21.63
CA SER A 181 -2.72 -3.11 -23.08
C SER A 181 -3.90 -2.41 -23.77
N GLY A 182 -3.71 -1.90 -24.98
CA GLY A 182 -4.82 -1.30 -25.76
C GLY A 182 -5.43 -0.04 -25.11
N CYS A 183 -4.61 0.66 -24.32
CA CYS A 183 -4.84 1.99 -23.75
C CYS A 183 -3.94 3.00 -24.48
#